data_AF-A0A085JDD7-F1
#
_entry.id   AF-A0A085JDD7-F1
#
_cell.length_a   1.000
_cell.length_b   1.000
_cell.length_c   1.000
_cell.angle_alpha   90.00
_cell.angle_beta   90.00
_cell.angle_gamma   90.00
#
_symmetry.space_group_name_H-M   'P 1'
#
loop_
_entity.id
_entity.type
_entity.pdbx_description
1 polymer ?
#
loop_
_entity_poly.entity_id
_entity_poly.type
_entity_poly.pdbx_seq_one_letter_code
_entity_poly.pdbx_strand_id
1 'polypeptide(L)'
;MLTLWVTEDEHRRLPERCDGKQLAAAMCQTYLAAKPVRAGILPSISPALLRQLIGGRNNLNQTARRVNRGQWSGNARVQVLHEQQQKDRVKGGRIRSCSGRI
;
A
#
# COMPACT_ATOMS: atom_id res chain seq x y z
N MET A 1 -14.50 1.72 12.50
CA MET A 1 -14.80 1.13 13.82
C MET A 1 -15.97 0.19 13.60
N LEU A 2 -15.82 -1.11 13.87
CA LEU A 2 -16.88 -2.10 13.71
C LEU A 2 -17.59 -2.25 15.06
N THR A 3 -18.89 -1.99 15.10
CA THR A 3 -19.72 -2.11 16.29
C THR A 3 -20.62 -3.33 16.11
N LEU A 4 -20.62 -4.24 17.07
CA LEU A 4 -21.46 -5.44 17.08
C LEU A 4 -22.38 -5.38 18.30
N TRP A 5 -23.63 -5.80 18.12
CA TRP A 5 -24.60 -5.92 19.20
C TRP A 5 -24.56 -7.33 19.77
N VAL A 6 -24.50 -7.42 21.10
CA VAL A 6 -24.28 -8.66 21.83
C VAL A 6 -25.20 -8.65 23.05
N THR A 7 -25.77 -9.80 23.41
CA THR A 7 -26.56 -9.93 24.65
C THR A 7 -25.65 -9.94 25.88
N GLU A 8 -26.18 -9.65 27.07
CA GLU A 8 -25.36 -9.58 28.30
C GLU A 8 -24.62 -10.90 28.60
N ASP A 9 -25.29 -12.04 28.37
CA ASP A 9 -24.69 -13.37 28.55
C ASP A 9 -23.55 -13.65 27.57
N GLU A 10 -23.69 -13.22 26.32
CA GLU A 10 -22.64 -13.33 25.32
C GLU A 10 -21.48 -12.38 25.63
N HIS A 11 -21.77 -11.16 26.10
CA HIS A 11 -20.77 -10.19 26.54
C HIS A 11 -19.97 -10.72 27.75
N ARG A 12 -20.60 -11.45 28.68
CA ARG A 12 -19.91 -12.07 29.81
C ARG A 12 -18.97 -13.21 29.41
N ARG A 13 -19.31 -13.96 28.35
CA ARG A 13 -18.55 -15.13 27.85
C ARG A 13 -17.45 -14.77 26.86
N LEU A 14 -17.53 -13.60 26.22
CA LEU A 14 -16.55 -13.15 25.22
C LEU A 14 -15.14 -12.91 25.81
N PRO A 15 -14.98 -12.26 26.98
CA PRO A 15 -13.68 -12.07 27.63
C PRO A 15 -12.99 -13.38 27.99
N GLU A 16 -13.75 -14.37 28.46
CA GLU A 16 -13.23 -15.70 28.83
C GLU A 16 -12.68 -16.49 27.62
N ARG A 17 -13.18 -16.19 26.42
CA ARG A 17 -12.73 -16.80 25.16
C ARG A 17 -11.56 -16.07 24.49
N CYS A 18 -11.27 -14.84 24.93
CA CYS A 18 -10.21 -14.02 24.37
C CYS A 18 -8.97 -14.09 25.28
N ASP A 19 -8.05 -15.03 25.01
CA ASP A 19 -6.76 -15.19 25.71
C ASP A 19 -5.80 -13.98 25.51
N GLY A 20 -6.19 -12.78 25.91
CA GLY A 20 -5.40 -11.56 25.77
C GLY A 20 -5.16 -11.06 24.33
N LYS A 21 -5.66 -11.78 23.31
CA LYS A 21 -5.68 -11.31 21.92
C LYS A 21 -6.82 -10.31 21.76
N GLN A 22 -6.58 -9.22 21.03
CA GLN A 22 -7.63 -8.27 20.67
C GLN A 22 -8.83 -9.04 20.08
N LEU A 23 -10.04 -8.84 20.62
CA LEU A 23 -11.28 -9.54 20.23
C LEU A 23 -11.44 -9.65 18.71
N ALA A 24 -11.11 -8.59 17.98
CA ALA A 24 -11.14 -8.57 16.52
C ALA A 24 -10.25 -9.66 15.88
N ALA A 25 -9.06 -9.91 16.40
CA ALA A 25 -8.16 -10.94 15.89
C ALA A 25 -8.69 -12.35 16.16
N ALA A 26 -9.29 -12.58 17.34
CA ALA A 26 -9.95 -13.84 17.67
C ALA A 26 -11.16 -14.10 16.76
N MET A 27 -12.02 -13.08 16.55
CA MET A 27 -13.17 -13.20 15.67
C MET A 27 -12.78 -13.46 14.21
N CYS A 28 -11.72 -12.82 13.71
CA CYS A 28 -11.20 -13.08 12.36
C CYS A 28 -10.69 -14.52 12.19
N GLN A 29 -10.09 -15.11 13.22
CA GLN A 29 -9.63 -16.50 13.19
C GLN A 29 -10.79 -17.50 13.28
N THR A 30 -11.74 -17.28 14.18
CA THR A 30 -12.84 -18.22 14.45
C THR A 30 -13.93 -18.18 13.37
N TYR A 31 -14.33 -17.00 12.89
CA TYR A 31 -15.52 -16.86 12.04
C TYR A 31 -15.23 -16.57 10.58
N LEU A 32 -14.09 -15.93 10.28
CA LEU A 32 -13.78 -15.50 8.92
C LEU A 32 -12.82 -16.45 8.20
N ALA A 33 -12.29 -17.48 8.89
CA ALA A 33 -11.15 -18.32 8.45
C ALA A 33 -10.03 -17.48 7.82
N ALA A 34 -9.97 -16.19 8.20
CA ALA A 34 -9.09 -15.23 7.57
C ALA A 34 -7.73 -15.55 8.15
N LYS A 35 -6.79 -15.95 7.28
CA LYS A 35 -5.37 -16.00 7.66
C LYS A 35 -5.08 -14.70 8.39
N PRO A 36 -4.67 -14.72 9.68
CA PRO A 36 -4.27 -13.49 10.34
C PRO A 36 -3.29 -12.84 9.39
N VAL A 37 -3.53 -11.57 9.04
CA VAL A 37 -2.58 -10.81 8.23
C VAL A 37 -1.33 -10.84 9.08
N ARG A 38 -0.44 -11.78 8.78
CA ARG A 38 0.88 -11.82 9.40
C ARG A 38 1.35 -10.41 9.11
N ALA A 39 1.61 -9.64 10.16
CA ALA A 39 2.54 -8.55 10.06
C ALA A 39 3.87 -9.23 9.72
N GLY A 40 3.98 -9.70 8.47
CA GLY A 40 5.18 -10.30 7.94
C GLY A 40 6.21 -9.26 8.20
N ILE A 41 7.32 -9.68 8.81
CA ILE A 41 8.53 -8.89 8.85
C ILE A 41 8.70 -8.41 7.41
N LEU A 42 8.40 -7.13 7.20
CA LEU A 42 8.60 -6.52 5.91
C LEU A 42 10.09 -6.75 5.68
N PRO A 43 10.52 -7.32 4.53
CA PRO A 43 11.94 -7.32 4.22
C PRO A 43 12.45 -5.92 4.51
N SER A 44 13.61 -5.77 5.14
CA SER A 44 14.15 -4.48 5.56
C SER A 44 14.34 -3.57 4.34
N ILE A 45 13.25 -2.94 3.91
CA ILE A 45 13.14 -2.08 2.76
C ILE A 45 13.58 -0.72 3.26
N SER A 46 14.58 -0.15 2.59
CA SER A 46 15.05 1.18 2.97
C SER A 46 13.89 2.17 2.94
N PRO A 47 13.73 3.03 3.97
CA PRO A 47 12.65 4.02 3.99
C PRO A 47 12.65 4.94 2.76
N ALA A 48 13.82 5.16 2.16
CA ALA A 48 13.96 5.90 0.91
C ALA A 48 13.30 5.17 -0.28
N LEU A 49 13.52 3.86 -0.42
CA LEU A 49 12.91 3.05 -1.49
C LEU A 49 11.39 2.99 -1.33
N LEU A 50 10.88 2.90 -0.10
CA LEU A 50 9.45 2.93 0.15
C LEU A 50 8.81 4.26 -0.27
N ARG A 51 9.45 5.39 0.05
CA ARG A 51 9.00 6.72 -0.38
C ARG A 51 9.01 6.85 -1.91
N GLN A 52 10.03 6.33 -2.58
CA GLN A 52 10.09 6.30 -4.04
C GLN A 52 8.96 5.47 -4.65
N LEU A 53 8.69 4.29 -4.09
CA LEU A 53 7.64 3.41 -4.54
C LEU A 53 6.25 4.03 -4.35
N ILE A 54 6.01 4.63 -3.18
CA ILE A 54 4.74 5.32 -2.89
C ILE A 54 4.57 6.52 -3.83
N GLY A 55 5.62 7.31 -4.06
CA GLY A 55 5.59 8.42 -5.04
C GLY A 55 5.23 7.95 -6.45
N GLY A 56 5.86 6.87 -6.92
CA GLY A 56 5.56 6.26 -8.23
C GLY A 56 4.13 5.73 -8.31
N ARG A 57 3.65 5.04 -7.27
CA ARG A 57 2.27 4.51 -7.19
C ARG A 57 1.24 5.64 -7.21
N ASN A 58 1.50 6.74 -6.51
CA ASN A 58 0.62 7.89 -6.47
C ASN A 58 0.48 8.57 -7.84
N ASN A 59 1.59 8.70 -8.57
CA ASN A 59 1.57 9.21 -9.94
C ASN A 59 0.72 8.33 -10.86
N LEU A 60 0.95 7.01 -10.84
CA LEU A 60 0.19 6.07 -11.65
C LEU A 60 -1.31 6.11 -11.33
N ASN A 61 -1.67 6.17 -10.05
CA ASN A 61 -3.06 6.24 -9.61
C ASN A 61 -3.74 7.55 -10.06
N GLN A 62 -3.03 8.66 -10.06
CA GLN A 62 -3.57 9.93 -10.56
C GLN A 62 -3.82 9.88 -12.07
N THR A 63 -2.89 9.30 -12.83
CA THR A 63 -3.02 9.06 -14.27
C THR A 63 -4.23 8.19 -14.57
N ALA A 64 -4.38 7.05 -13.88
CA ALA A 64 -5.52 6.16 -14.03
C ALA A 64 -6.85 6.88 -13.75
N ARG A 65 -6.92 7.70 -12.70
CA ARG A 65 -8.11 8.50 -12.38
C ARG A 65 -8.46 9.53 -13.46
N ARG A 66 -7.45 10.18 -14.06
CA ARG A 66 -7.66 11.13 -15.17
C ARG A 66 -8.17 10.41 -16.42
N VAL A 67 -7.60 9.24 -16.75
CA VAL A 67 -8.08 8.39 -17.85
C VAL A 67 -9.53 7.98 -17.63
N ASN A 68 -9.85 7.43 -16.46
CA ASN A 68 -11.19 6.92 -16.16
C ASN A 68 -12.27 8.00 -16.14
N ARG A 69 -11.92 9.26 -15.88
CA ARG A 69 -12.84 10.40 -15.94
C ARG A 69 -12.95 11.03 -17.34
N GLY A 70 -12.32 10.45 -18.36
CA GLY A 70 -12.26 11.05 -19.70
C GLY A 70 -11.46 12.36 -19.76
N GLN A 71 -10.75 12.73 -18.69
CA GLN A 71 -9.95 13.96 -18.56
C GLN A 71 -8.56 13.79 -19.19
N TRP A 72 -8.44 12.92 -20.19
CA TRP A 72 -7.18 12.58 -20.86
C TRP A 72 -6.97 13.47 -22.09
N SER A 73 -6.83 14.78 -21.83
CA SER A 73 -6.57 15.79 -22.85
C SER A 73 -5.16 15.67 -23.45
N GLY A 74 -4.92 16.33 -24.58
CA GLY A 74 -3.58 16.37 -25.21
C GLY A 74 -2.49 16.85 -24.26
N ASN A 75 -2.76 17.87 -23.45
CA ASN A 75 -1.80 18.40 -22.46
C ASN A 75 -1.50 17.39 -21.35
N ALA A 76 -2.48 16.60 -20.93
CA ALA A 76 -2.26 15.53 -19.94
C ALA A 76 -1.31 14.44 -20.48
N ARG A 77 -1.37 14.14 -21.78
CA ARG A 77 -0.46 13.19 -22.46
C ARG A 77 0.96 13.73 -22.50
N VAL A 78 1.15 14.98 -22.91
CA VAL A 78 2.46 15.64 -22.99
C VAL A 78 3.12 15.71 -21.61
N GLN A 79 2.35 16.02 -20.56
CA GLN A 79 2.85 16.05 -19.18
C GLN A 79 3.38 14.68 -18.73
N VAL A 80 2.65 13.60 -19.02
CA VAL A 80 3.07 12.24 -18.68
C VAL A 80 4.33 11.84 -19.47
N LEU A 81 4.39 12.16 -20.77
CA LEU A 81 5.58 11.86 -21.60
C LEU A 81 6.82 12.60 -21.09
N HIS A 82 6.70 13.87 -20.71
CA HIS A 82 7.80 14.64 -20.13
C HIS A 82 8.27 14.05 -18.81
N GLU A 83 7.34 13.61 -17.95
CA GLU A 83 7.68 13.00 -16.67
C GLU A 83 8.37 11.62 -16.84
N GLN A 84 7.99 10.83 -17.85
CA GLN A 84 8.70 9.59 -18.19
C GLN A 84 10.10 9.88 -18.74
N GLN A 85 10.24 10.86 -19.64
CA GLN A 85 11.54 11.26 -20.18
C GLN A 85 12.51 11.72 -19.09
N GLN A 86 12.02 12.44 -18.07
CA GLN A 86 12.82 12.83 -16.91
C GLN A 86 13.26 11.61 -16.08
N LYS A 87 12.38 10.63 -15.85
CA LYS A 87 12.72 9.38 -15.15
C LYS A 87 13.79 8.59 -15.91
N ASP A 88 13.71 8.53 -17.23
CA ASP A 88 14.69 7.84 -18.08
C ASP A 88 16.04 8.56 -18.07
N ARG A 89 16.05 9.90 -18.06
CA ARG A 89 17.28 10.69 -17.95
C ARG A 89 17.99 10.48 -16.60
N VAL A 90 17.24 10.41 -15.50
CA VAL A 90 17.79 10.13 -14.17
C VAL A 90 18.37 8.71 -14.09
N LYS A 91 17.69 7.72 -14.67
CA LYS A 91 18.19 6.34 -14.75
C LYS A 91 19.46 6.24 -15.62
N GLY A 92 19.46 6.84 -16.82
CA GLY A 92 20.61 6.83 -17.73
C GLY A 92 21.83 7.60 -17.19
N GLY A 93 21.61 8.70 -16.46
CA GLY A 93 22.68 9.42 -15.76
C GLY A 93 23.32 8.60 -14.62
N ARG A 94 22.50 7.84 -13.87
CA ARG A 94 22.98 6.97 -12.79
C ARG A 94 23.80 5.79 -13.32
N ILE A 95 23.39 5.18 -14.44
CA ILE A 95 24.14 4.12 -15.13
C ILE A 95 25.52 4.63 -15.58
N ARG A 96 25.59 5.82 -16.19
CA ARG A 96 26.88 6.42 -16.62
C ARG A 96 27.80 6.75 -15.44
N SER A 97 27.28 7.21 -14.31
CA SER A 97 28.11 7.51 -13.12
C SER A 97 28.71 6.27 -12.44
N CYS A 98 28.07 5.11 -12.58
CA CYS A 98 28.60 3.85 -12.05
C CYS A 98 29.69 3.24 -12.96
N SER A 99 29.71 3.58 -14.24
CA SER A 99 30.70 3.05 -15.21
C SER A 99 32.07 3.74 -15.16
N GLY A 100 32.20 4.87 -14.46
CA GLY A 100 33.46 5.63 -14.29
C GLY A 100 34.16 5.39 -12.95
N ARG A 101 33.80 4.32 -12.24
CA ARG A 101 34.41 3.94 -10.96
C ARG A 101 34.74 2.44 -10.99
N ILE A 102 35.59 2.06 -11.95
CA ILE A 102 36.36 0.82 -12.00
C ILE A 102 37.79 1.23 -12.38
#